data_AF-A0A810NLR3-F1
#
_entry.id   AF-A0A810NLR3-F1
#
_cell.length_a   1.000
_cell.length_b   1.000
_cell.length_c   1.000
_cell.angle_alpha   90.00
_cell.angle_beta   90.00
_cell.angle_gamma   90.00
#
_symmetry.space_group_name_H-M   'P 1'
#
loop_
_entity.id
_entity.type
_entity.pdbx_description
1 polymer ?
#
loop_
_entity_poly.entity_id
_entity_poly.type
_entity_poly.pdbx_seq_one_letter_code
_entity_poly.pdbx_strand_id
1 'polypeptide(L)'
;MSPFGGQDRYYGVIFRVPPRSALLAGLSRRSVDLLLPRVKGRDGAGERWARSAIRWHLTRRYGLDGLHLTPTADGPVLARPVPGITPLEARRRCLETVLAVLADAGVDHFCVRGYDDRAAAVAISSGPRREAWAALRREALRRPLFVAPVTDGGVGTPLPATSNHAWRLLSGQRVIRLIQYFCDPSGNLLFGPEHGCDLEVWSRTPQGPLHAPRPNRCADFVPADGSRVTLDEAKFTRLASAYAGPQPQRPTRAEFAGTLLDDVTFPVDVVYTWVDDADPAWRSRRDTALGEQRAPLMTQAAGAARFANHDELRYSMRSLHLYAPWVRRIWLVTDDQVPSWLDGCHERVTVVSHKEVFGGAGRLPTFNSHAIETRLHHIDGLAEHFVYFNDDVFVGRPLSPLKFFQPNGLSKSFPSKGKVDPGPAAGHDLASTAAGKNNRELIARDFGRHLTYKMKHVPHPLRRDVLAEMGERYAAELERTAGNRFRDPSDLSLVSSAYHYYALATGRAVLDRIRSTYVSLAAPDAKAALTRMRTRRDHDVFCVNDEEGTPEQRAARHRLLHGFLTAYFPVAAPWELPPPALPRQDR
;
A
#
# COMPACT_ATOMS: atom_id res chain seq x y z
N MET A 1 -18.55 -43.35 -47.55
CA MET A 1 -19.95 -43.33 -48.06
C MET A 1 -20.52 -41.94 -47.82
N SER A 2 -20.46 -41.06 -48.82
CA SER A 2 -21.48 -40.01 -49.04
C SER A 2 -22.79 -40.70 -49.49
N PRO A 3 -24.01 -40.11 -49.47
CA PRO A 3 -24.32 -38.82 -50.14
C PRO A 3 -25.55 -38.00 -49.66
N PHE A 4 -25.81 -36.93 -50.44
CA PHE A 4 -27.02 -36.08 -50.58
C PHE A 4 -27.16 -34.92 -49.58
N GLY A 5 -27.41 -33.66 -49.95
CA GLY A 5 -27.84 -32.94 -51.17
C GLY A 5 -28.45 -31.61 -50.63
N GLY A 6 -28.46 -30.43 -51.22
CA GLY A 6 -28.30 -29.91 -52.58
C GLY A 6 -28.81 -28.44 -52.59
N GLN A 7 -28.27 -27.62 -53.52
CA GLN A 7 -28.90 -26.45 -54.20
C GLN A 7 -29.27 -25.18 -53.39
N ASP A 8 -29.15 -23.95 -53.88
CA ASP A 8 -28.71 -23.39 -55.17
C ASP A 8 -28.33 -21.89 -54.99
N ARG A 9 -27.28 -21.47 -55.73
CA ARG A 9 -26.99 -20.23 -56.51
C ARG A 9 -27.75 -18.90 -56.15
N TYR A 10 -27.21 -17.68 -56.28
CA TYR A 10 -26.60 -17.07 -57.47
C TYR A 10 -26.13 -15.59 -57.23
N TYR A 11 -25.21 -15.13 -58.09
CA TYR A 11 -24.86 -13.75 -58.51
C TYR A 11 -24.20 -12.74 -57.55
N GLY A 12 -22.93 -12.47 -57.85
CA GLY A 12 -22.21 -11.27 -57.42
C GLY A 12 -22.52 -10.07 -58.32
N VAL A 13 -22.37 -8.87 -57.75
CA VAL A 13 -22.21 -7.61 -58.48
C VAL A 13 -21.23 -6.73 -57.70
N ILE A 14 -20.16 -6.33 -58.39
CA ILE A 14 -19.15 -5.35 -57.98
C ILE A 14 -19.72 -3.96 -58.22
N PHE A 15 -19.69 -3.02 -57.25
CA PHE A 15 -19.65 -1.59 -57.55
C PHE A 15 -18.90 -0.73 -56.51
N ARG A 16 -17.82 -0.11 -57.03
CA ARG A 16 -17.23 1.22 -56.82
C ARG A 16 -17.47 2.01 -55.53
N VAL A 17 -16.34 2.38 -54.91
CA VAL A 17 -16.15 3.47 -53.95
C VAL A 17 -16.12 4.84 -54.67
N PRO A 18 -16.80 5.89 -54.17
CA PRO A 18 -16.50 7.27 -54.54
C PRO A 18 -15.76 8.03 -53.41
N PRO A 19 -15.03 9.12 -53.73
CA PRO A 19 -13.98 9.69 -52.88
C PRO A 19 -14.45 10.86 -51.99
N ARG A 20 -13.58 11.20 -51.03
CA ARG A 20 -13.67 12.33 -50.09
C ARG A 20 -13.70 13.70 -50.79
N SER A 21 -14.63 14.58 -50.43
CA SER A 21 -14.34 16.00 -50.11
C SER A 21 -15.57 16.78 -49.58
N ALA A 22 -15.28 17.68 -48.64
CA ALA A 22 -15.98 18.91 -48.23
C ALA A 22 -17.47 18.89 -47.82
N LEU A 23 -17.73 19.20 -46.54
CA LEU A 23 -18.53 20.37 -46.12
C LEU A 23 -18.52 20.54 -44.58
N LEU A 24 -17.75 21.50 -44.11
CA LEU A 24 -18.00 22.23 -42.86
C LEU A 24 -18.98 23.35 -43.21
N ALA A 25 -20.19 23.33 -42.64
CA ALA A 25 -20.92 24.51 -42.14
C ALA A 25 -22.40 24.18 -41.89
N GLY A 26 -22.87 24.50 -40.68
CA GLY A 26 -24.26 24.81 -40.39
C GLY A 26 -25.21 23.62 -40.23
N LEU A 27 -25.56 23.29 -38.99
CA LEU A 27 -26.94 23.42 -38.47
C LEU A 27 -27.13 22.72 -37.10
N SER A 28 -27.43 23.58 -36.12
CA SER A 28 -28.39 23.39 -35.01
C SER A 28 -28.06 22.47 -33.81
N ARG A 29 -28.29 23.07 -32.64
CA ARG A 29 -28.19 22.61 -31.25
C ARG A 29 -29.21 21.51 -30.85
N ARG A 30 -29.66 20.65 -31.75
CA ARG A 30 -30.59 19.55 -31.42
C ARG A 30 -30.22 18.29 -32.19
N SER A 31 -29.40 17.42 -31.58
CA SER A 31 -29.32 15.95 -31.78
C SER A 31 -28.07 15.34 -31.13
N VAL A 32 -27.79 15.63 -29.85
CA VAL A 32 -26.73 14.93 -29.09
C VAL A 32 -27.30 13.74 -28.29
N ASP A 33 -28.60 13.45 -28.42
CA ASP A 33 -29.30 12.42 -27.65
C ASP A 33 -29.48 11.06 -28.34
N LEU A 34 -28.77 10.76 -29.44
CA LEU A 34 -28.95 9.49 -30.18
C LEU A 34 -27.63 8.81 -30.55
N LEU A 35 -26.83 8.38 -29.57
CA LEU A 35 -25.81 7.33 -29.79
C LEU A 35 -25.68 6.41 -28.57
N LEU A 36 -26.74 5.69 -28.24
CA LEU A 36 -26.64 4.32 -27.69
C LEU A 36 -27.87 3.52 -28.17
N PRO A 37 -27.76 2.74 -29.27
CA PRO A 37 -28.75 1.71 -29.54
C PRO A 37 -28.62 0.61 -28.47
N ARG A 38 -29.77 0.10 -28.01
CA ARG A 38 -29.84 -1.12 -27.20
C ARG A 38 -29.27 -2.30 -28.01
N VAL A 39 -28.02 -2.68 -27.76
CA VAL A 39 -27.49 -3.95 -28.28
C VAL A 39 -27.76 -5.03 -27.24
N LYS A 40 -28.84 -5.80 -27.44
CA LYS A 40 -28.96 -7.15 -26.91
C LYS A 40 -28.11 -8.05 -27.81
N GLY A 41 -26.95 -8.50 -27.33
CA GLY A 41 -26.12 -9.45 -28.07
C GLY A 41 -24.97 -9.95 -27.19
N ARG A 42 -24.79 -11.27 -27.17
CA ARG A 42 -23.83 -12.01 -26.33
C ARG A 42 -22.40 -12.04 -26.87
N ASP A 43 -22.04 -11.13 -27.78
CA ASP A 43 -20.73 -11.12 -28.43
C ASP A 43 -20.02 -9.77 -28.21
N GLY A 44 -18.77 -9.83 -27.76
CA GLY A 44 -17.94 -8.69 -27.32
C GLY A 44 -17.65 -7.58 -28.35
N ALA A 45 -18.29 -7.59 -29.52
CA ALA A 45 -18.21 -6.52 -30.51
C ALA A 45 -18.95 -5.24 -30.07
N GLY A 46 -20.11 -5.38 -29.42
CA GLY A 46 -20.88 -4.23 -28.89
C GLY A 46 -20.14 -3.49 -27.78
N GLU A 47 -19.43 -4.23 -26.93
CA GLU A 47 -18.61 -3.69 -25.85
C GLU A 47 -17.35 -2.99 -26.37
N ARG A 48 -16.68 -3.57 -27.38
CA ARG A 48 -15.53 -2.92 -28.07
C ARG A 48 -15.93 -1.61 -28.76
N TRP A 49 -17.12 -1.55 -29.34
CA TRP A 49 -17.63 -0.33 -29.99
C TRP A 49 -18.04 0.72 -28.96
N ALA A 50 -18.71 0.34 -27.87
CA ALA A 50 -19.02 1.25 -26.76
C ALA A 50 -17.75 1.83 -26.11
N ARG A 51 -16.72 1.00 -25.90
CA ARG A 51 -15.38 1.44 -25.44
C ARG A 51 -14.72 2.41 -26.42
N SER A 52 -14.88 2.20 -27.73
CA SER A 52 -14.36 3.09 -28.77
C SER A 52 -15.14 4.40 -28.85
N ALA A 53 -16.45 4.39 -28.65
CA ALA A 53 -17.30 5.57 -28.59
C ALA A 53 -17.05 6.41 -27.33
N ILE A 54 -16.85 5.76 -26.17
CA ILE A 54 -16.43 6.42 -24.92
C ILE A 54 -15.05 7.05 -25.11
N ARG A 55 -14.08 6.31 -25.68
CA ARG A 55 -12.75 6.83 -26.02
C ARG A 55 -12.86 8.07 -26.90
N TRP A 56 -13.61 7.99 -28.01
CA TRP A 56 -13.80 9.12 -28.92
C TRP A 56 -14.52 10.31 -28.27
N HIS A 57 -15.55 10.06 -27.46
CA HIS A 57 -16.28 11.12 -26.76
C HIS A 57 -15.39 11.84 -25.74
N LEU A 58 -14.59 11.08 -24.99
CA LEU A 58 -13.69 11.60 -23.97
C LEU A 58 -12.52 12.38 -24.58
N THR A 59 -11.85 11.83 -25.61
CA THR A 59 -10.68 12.50 -26.23
C THR A 59 -11.09 13.73 -27.05
N ARG A 60 -12.26 13.72 -27.69
CA ARG A 60 -12.78 14.89 -28.42
C ARG A 60 -13.21 16.02 -27.48
N ARG A 61 -13.61 15.69 -26.24
CA ARG A 61 -14.22 16.66 -25.31
C ARG A 61 -13.21 17.39 -24.43
N TYR A 62 -12.21 16.71 -23.88
CA TYR A 62 -11.28 17.31 -22.91
C TYR A 62 -9.92 17.70 -23.51
N GLY A 63 -9.65 17.35 -24.77
CA GLY A 63 -8.26 17.28 -25.24
C GLY A 63 -7.48 16.19 -24.51
N LEU A 64 -6.30 15.83 -25.02
CA LEU A 64 -5.37 14.94 -24.31
C LEU A 64 -4.27 15.71 -23.59
N ASP A 65 -4.25 17.04 -23.70
CA ASP A 65 -3.25 17.88 -23.06
C ASP A 65 -3.33 17.70 -21.54
N GLY A 66 -2.31 17.06 -20.97
CA GLY A 66 -2.26 16.73 -19.55
C GLY A 66 -3.12 15.54 -19.09
N LEU A 67 -3.61 14.69 -20.00
CA LEU A 67 -4.35 13.46 -19.69
C LEU A 67 -3.74 12.24 -20.40
N HIS A 68 -3.66 11.11 -19.69
CA HIS A 68 -3.21 9.83 -20.24
C HIS A 68 -4.39 8.90 -20.49
N LEU A 69 -4.41 8.27 -21.67
CA LEU A 69 -5.36 7.21 -21.95
C LEU A 69 -4.78 5.87 -21.45
N THR A 70 -5.25 5.41 -20.29
CA THR A 70 -4.73 4.22 -19.63
C THR A 70 -5.68 3.03 -19.79
N PRO A 71 -5.21 1.85 -20.22
CA PRO A 71 -6.04 0.66 -20.32
C PRO A 71 -6.45 0.14 -18.94
N THR A 72 -7.70 -0.29 -18.79
CA THR A 72 -8.20 -1.01 -17.60
C THR A 72 -9.00 -2.25 -18.03
N ALA A 73 -9.33 -3.13 -17.09
CA ALA A 73 -10.17 -4.31 -17.36
C ALA A 73 -11.53 -3.93 -17.97
N ASP A 74 -12.11 -2.81 -17.52
CA ASP A 74 -13.41 -2.30 -17.94
C ASP A 74 -13.35 -1.43 -19.21
N GLY A 75 -12.14 -1.23 -19.75
CA GLY A 75 -11.88 -0.40 -20.92
C GLY A 75 -10.89 0.73 -20.66
N PRO A 76 -10.47 1.48 -21.68
CA PRO A 76 -9.55 2.58 -21.50
C PRO A 76 -10.22 3.76 -20.77
N VAL A 77 -9.48 4.37 -19.84
CA VAL A 77 -9.92 5.54 -19.06
C VAL A 77 -8.99 6.72 -19.30
N LEU A 78 -9.51 7.95 -19.17
CA LEU A 78 -8.67 9.15 -19.11
C LEU A 78 -8.23 9.38 -17.67
N ALA A 79 -6.96 9.12 -17.41
CA ALA A 79 -6.31 9.37 -16.15
C ALA A 79 -5.53 10.70 -16.19
N ARG A 80 -5.56 11.46 -15.08
CA ARG A 80 -4.70 12.63 -14.93
C ARG A 80 -3.35 12.20 -14.34
N PRO A 81 -2.22 12.45 -15.03
CA PRO A 81 -0.90 12.27 -14.45
C PRO A 81 -0.69 13.26 -13.31
N VAL A 82 -0.31 12.75 -12.13
CA VAL A 82 -0.02 13.57 -10.96
C VAL A 82 1.31 13.11 -10.36
N PRO A 83 2.37 13.94 -10.40
CA PRO A 83 3.61 13.64 -9.68
C PRO A 83 3.34 13.43 -8.19
N GLY A 84 3.95 12.43 -7.57
CA GLY A 84 3.78 12.17 -6.13
C GLY A 84 2.44 11.51 -5.74
N ILE A 85 1.63 11.05 -6.71
CA ILE A 85 0.30 10.52 -6.41
C ILE A 85 0.35 9.24 -5.57
N THR A 86 -0.32 9.26 -4.42
CA THR A 86 -0.49 8.10 -3.54
C THR A 86 -1.97 7.70 -3.45
N PRO A 87 -2.30 6.49 -2.97
CA PRO A 87 -3.67 6.10 -2.62
C PRO A 87 -4.40 7.12 -1.72
N LEU A 88 -3.71 7.65 -0.71
CA LEU A 88 -4.29 8.66 0.19
C LEU A 88 -4.53 9.98 -0.56
N GLU A 89 -3.60 10.39 -1.41
CA GLU A 89 -3.73 11.61 -2.21
C GLU A 89 -4.83 11.51 -3.28
N ALA A 90 -4.97 10.34 -3.93
CA ALA A 90 -6.08 10.08 -4.86
C ALA A 90 -7.44 10.21 -4.16
N ARG A 91 -7.57 9.62 -2.96
CA ARG A 91 -8.75 9.76 -2.10
C ARG A 91 -9.02 11.23 -1.73
N ARG A 92 -7.99 11.98 -1.31
CA ARG A 92 -8.08 13.41 -0.95
C ARG A 92 -8.62 14.25 -2.10
N ARG A 93 -8.06 14.09 -3.29
CA ARG A 93 -8.46 14.85 -4.48
C ARG A 93 -9.91 14.59 -4.88
N CYS A 94 -10.37 13.34 -4.76
CA CYS A 94 -11.77 12.99 -4.97
C CYS A 94 -12.68 13.67 -3.95
N LEU A 95 -12.33 13.60 -2.65
CA LEU A 95 -13.08 14.25 -1.58
C LEU A 95 -13.15 15.77 -1.76
N GLU A 96 -12.02 16.43 -2.00
CA GLU A 96 -11.92 17.88 -2.18
C GLU A 96 -12.73 18.37 -3.39
N THR A 97 -12.77 17.58 -4.47
CA THR A 97 -13.64 17.88 -5.61
C THR A 97 -15.11 17.86 -5.21
N VAL A 98 -15.56 16.86 -4.44
CA VAL A 98 -16.96 16.80 -3.96
C VAL A 98 -17.26 17.96 -3.02
N LEU A 99 -16.40 18.23 -2.03
CA LEU A 99 -16.61 19.32 -1.08
C LEU A 99 -16.71 20.68 -1.79
N ALA A 100 -15.79 20.97 -2.71
CA ALA A 100 -15.81 22.22 -3.48
C ALA A 100 -17.08 22.35 -4.33
N VAL A 101 -17.48 21.29 -5.05
CA VAL A 101 -18.68 21.32 -5.90
C VAL A 101 -19.96 21.52 -5.08
N LEU A 102 -20.06 20.91 -3.90
CA LEU A 102 -21.22 21.09 -3.03
C LEU A 102 -21.25 22.48 -2.39
N ALA A 103 -20.10 22.98 -1.94
CA ALA A 103 -19.97 24.33 -1.41
C ALA A 103 -20.37 25.40 -2.45
N ASP A 104 -19.83 25.32 -3.67
CA ASP A 104 -20.14 26.23 -4.78
C ASP A 104 -21.62 26.18 -5.19
N ALA A 105 -22.29 25.06 -4.94
CA ALA A 105 -23.72 24.88 -5.20
C ALA A 105 -24.61 25.30 -4.03
N GLY A 106 -24.05 25.74 -2.89
CA GLY A 106 -24.81 26.06 -1.68
C GLY A 106 -25.47 24.85 -1.01
N VAL A 107 -24.99 23.63 -1.29
CA VAL A 107 -25.57 22.39 -0.76
C VAL A 107 -24.96 22.09 0.60
N ASP A 108 -25.82 21.95 1.61
CA ASP A 108 -25.39 21.54 2.94
C ASP A 108 -24.76 20.14 2.96
N HIS A 109 -23.60 20.12 3.60
CA HIS A 109 -22.47 19.23 3.59
C HIS A 109 -21.90 18.68 4.90
N PHE A 110 -21.67 17.38 5.06
CA PHE A 110 -20.77 16.91 6.12
C PHE A 110 -20.05 15.60 5.77
N CYS A 111 -18.78 15.46 6.16
CA CYS A 111 -18.03 14.23 5.99
C CYS A 111 -18.53 13.16 6.96
N VAL A 112 -18.58 11.90 6.51
CA VAL A 112 -19.04 10.73 7.27
C VAL A 112 -17.87 9.79 7.51
N ARG A 113 -17.81 9.20 8.70
CA ARG A 113 -16.80 8.18 9.04
C ARG A 113 -17.24 6.81 8.52
N GLY A 114 -16.88 6.52 7.27
CA GLY A 114 -17.16 5.24 6.62
C GLY A 114 -16.26 4.09 7.10
N TYR A 115 -16.61 2.85 6.70
CA TYR A 115 -15.80 1.66 6.98
C TYR A 115 -14.65 1.44 5.98
N ASP A 116 -14.76 1.97 4.77
CA ASP A 116 -13.71 1.88 3.74
C ASP A 116 -12.70 3.02 3.90
N ASP A 117 -11.47 2.67 4.26
CA ASP A 117 -10.39 3.63 4.44
C ASP A 117 -9.87 4.22 3.11
N ARG A 118 -10.15 3.57 1.97
CA ARG A 118 -9.64 3.98 0.64
C ARG A 118 -10.54 4.97 -0.07
N ALA A 119 -11.85 4.96 0.23
CA ALA A 119 -12.81 5.92 -0.28
C ALA A 119 -13.18 6.96 0.78
N ALA A 120 -13.65 8.12 0.35
CA ALA A 120 -14.25 9.11 1.24
C ALA A 120 -15.78 9.02 1.23
N ALA A 121 -16.45 9.60 2.23
CA ALA A 121 -17.91 9.69 2.27
C ALA A 121 -18.34 11.08 2.74
N VAL A 122 -19.28 11.67 2.01
CA VAL A 122 -19.89 12.97 2.28
C VAL A 122 -21.41 12.82 2.25
N ALA A 123 -22.08 13.33 3.27
CA ALA A 123 -23.52 13.32 3.38
C ALA A 123 -24.13 14.66 2.97
N ILE A 124 -25.31 14.56 2.36
CA ILE A 124 -26.24 15.66 2.11
C ILE A 124 -27.64 15.26 2.57
N SER A 125 -28.48 16.23 2.90
CA SER A 125 -29.91 15.99 3.12
C SER A 125 -30.61 15.61 1.80
N SER A 126 -31.75 14.92 1.88
CA SER A 126 -32.53 14.50 0.70
C SER A 126 -33.12 15.65 -0.12
N GLY A 127 -33.31 16.83 0.48
CA GLY A 127 -33.84 18.02 -0.20
C GLY A 127 -33.00 18.47 -1.40
N PRO A 128 -31.72 18.86 -1.21
CA PRO A 128 -30.85 19.40 -2.27
C PRO A 128 -30.28 18.34 -3.24
N ARG A 129 -30.82 17.12 -3.28
CA ARG A 129 -30.28 16.03 -4.13
C ARG A 129 -30.18 16.43 -5.60
N ARG A 130 -31.21 17.09 -6.14
CA ARG A 130 -31.23 17.50 -7.55
C ARG A 130 -30.16 18.55 -7.86
N GLU A 131 -29.95 19.49 -6.94
CA GLU A 131 -28.96 20.56 -7.05
C GLU A 131 -27.54 20.00 -7.00
N ALA A 132 -27.26 19.12 -6.04
CA ALA A 132 -25.98 18.43 -5.95
C ALA A 132 -25.66 17.65 -7.24
N TRP A 133 -26.64 16.95 -7.81
CA TRP A 133 -26.42 16.14 -9.01
C TRP A 133 -26.16 17.04 -10.21
N ALA A 134 -26.91 18.14 -10.33
CA ALA A 134 -26.67 19.15 -11.36
C ALA A 134 -25.29 19.81 -11.22
N ALA A 135 -24.83 20.07 -10.00
CA ALA A 135 -23.50 20.63 -9.74
C ALA A 135 -22.37 19.67 -10.19
N LEU A 136 -22.45 18.39 -9.82
CA LEU A 136 -21.49 17.38 -10.27
C LEU A 136 -21.48 17.24 -11.80
N ARG A 137 -22.64 17.32 -12.44
CA ARG A 137 -22.76 17.31 -13.91
C ARG A 137 -22.09 18.51 -14.56
N ARG A 138 -22.22 19.70 -13.96
CA ARG A 138 -21.54 20.91 -14.45
C ARG A 138 -20.03 20.78 -14.32
N GLU A 139 -19.54 20.26 -13.20
CA GLU A 139 -18.10 20.04 -13.01
C GLU A 139 -17.54 19.00 -14.00
N ALA A 140 -18.34 17.99 -14.34
CA ALA A 140 -18.02 17.03 -15.38
C ALA A 140 -17.97 17.65 -16.78
N LEU A 141 -18.33 18.92 -16.99
CA LEU A 141 -18.07 19.60 -18.26
C LEU A 141 -16.66 20.19 -18.32
N ARG A 142 -16.01 20.39 -17.15
CA ARG A 142 -14.71 21.03 -16.99
C ARG A 142 -13.57 20.03 -16.86
N ARG A 143 -13.83 18.85 -16.29
CA ARG A 143 -12.84 17.79 -16.11
C ARG A 143 -13.45 16.39 -16.25
N PRO A 144 -12.66 15.36 -16.61
CA PRO A 144 -13.15 13.98 -16.64
C PRO A 144 -13.59 13.52 -15.25
N LEU A 145 -14.91 13.29 -15.11
CA LEU A 145 -15.53 12.73 -13.91
C LEU A 145 -16.37 11.52 -14.30
N PHE A 146 -16.38 10.52 -13.43
CA PHE A 146 -17.18 9.32 -13.55
C PHE A 146 -18.06 9.15 -12.32
N VAL A 147 -19.20 8.50 -12.50
CA VAL A 147 -20.15 8.21 -11.43
C VAL A 147 -20.58 6.75 -11.49
N ALA A 148 -20.79 6.16 -10.31
CA ALA A 148 -21.28 4.79 -10.16
C ALA A 148 -22.27 4.70 -9.00
N PRO A 149 -23.26 3.79 -9.05
CA PRO A 149 -24.05 3.45 -7.87
C PRO A 149 -23.17 2.71 -6.86
N VAL A 150 -23.42 2.90 -5.57
CA VAL A 150 -22.82 2.09 -4.50
C VAL A 150 -23.93 1.30 -3.82
N THR A 151 -23.81 -0.01 -3.84
CA THR A 151 -24.75 -0.96 -3.23
C THR A 151 -24.03 -1.87 -2.25
N ASP A 152 -24.76 -2.76 -1.59
CA ASP A 152 -24.17 -3.79 -0.71
C ASP A 152 -23.20 -4.72 -1.48
N GLY A 153 -23.38 -4.85 -2.80
CA GLY A 153 -22.48 -5.59 -3.69
C GLY A 153 -21.21 -4.82 -4.09
N GLY A 154 -21.04 -3.58 -3.62
CA GLY A 154 -19.90 -2.72 -3.93
C GLY A 154 -20.21 -1.61 -4.92
N VAL A 155 -19.16 -1.11 -5.57
CA VAL A 155 -19.25 -0.02 -6.56
C VAL A 155 -19.64 -0.62 -7.92
N GLY A 156 -20.71 -0.13 -8.52
CA GLY A 156 -21.13 -0.52 -9.87
C GLY A 156 -20.17 -0.01 -10.96
N THR A 157 -20.45 -0.36 -12.21
CA THR A 157 -19.62 0.08 -13.35
C THR A 157 -19.57 1.61 -13.46
N PRO A 158 -18.37 2.23 -13.45
CA PRO A 158 -18.22 3.66 -13.64
C PRO A 158 -18.71 4.13 -15.01
N LEU A 159 -19.54 5.17 -15.03
CA LEU A 159 -20.01 5.80 -16.27
C LEU A 159 -19.60 7.27 -16.28
N PRO A 160 -19.31 7.86 -17.46
CA PRO A 160 -19.00 9.28 -17.55
C PRO A 160 -20.11 10.14 -16.94
N ALA A 161 -19.76 11.07 -16.06
CA ALA A 161 -20.70 11.96 -15.40
C ALA A 161 -21.36 12.97 -16.36
N THR A 162 -20.88 13.08 -17.60
CA THR A 162 -21.56 13.81 -18.69
C THR A 162 -22.76 13.05 -19.28
N SER A 163 -22.87 11.74 -19.05
CA SER A 163 -23.86 10.88 -19.70
C SER A 163 -25.26 11.03 -19.11
N ASN A 164 -26.25 11.38 -19.95
CA ASN A 164 -27.67 11.34 -19.58
C ASN A 164 -28.12 9.95 -19.11
N HIS A 165 -27.53 8.89 -19.64
CA HIS A 165 -27.84 7.52 -19.24
C HIS A 165 -27.37 7.24 -17.81
N ALA A 166 -26.16 7.67 -17.44
CA ALA A 166 -25.61 7.48 -16.10
C ALA A 166 -26.56 8.07 -15.03
N TRP A 167 -26.99 9.33 -15.19
CA TRP A 167 -27.85 9.97 -14.20
C TRP A 167 -29.27 9.43 -14.14
N ARG A 168 -29.79 8.85 -15.24
CA ARG A 168 -31.05 8.09 -15.19
C ARG A 168 -30.93 6.85 -14.30
N LEU A 169 -29.83 6.09 -14.43
CA LEU A 169 -29.57 4.93 -13.56
C LEU A 169 -29.41 5.33 -12.09
N LEU A 170 -28.82 6.49 -11.81
CA LEU A 170 -28.56 6.99 -10.46
C LEU A 170 -29.75 7.70 -9.80
N SER A 171 -30.85 7.93 -10.52
CA SER A 171 -32.00 8.72 -10.06
C SER A 171 -32.71 8.15 -8.83
N GLY A 172 -32.63 6.84 -8.60
CA GLY A 172 -33.17 6.17 -7.40
C GLY A 172 -32.14 5.90 -6.31
N GLN A 173 -30.85 6.07 -6.59
CA GLN A 173 -29.77 5.63 -5.69
C GLN A 173 -29.55 6.59 -4.54
N ARG A 174 -29.42 6.08 -3.30
CA ARG A 174 -29.12 6.91 -2.13
C ARG A 174 -27.63 7.12 -1.92
N VAL A 175 -26.78 6.30 -2.52
CA VAL A 175 -25.33 6.47 -2.48
C VAL A 175 -24.78 6.41 -3.90
N ILE A 176 -24.08 7.46 -4.30
CA ILE A 176 -23.38 7.53 -5.58
C ILE A 176 -21.90 7.76 -5.31
N ARG A 177 -21.00 7.12 -6.06
CA ARG A 177 -19.57 7.38 -5.98
C ARG A 177 -19.16 8.31 -7.10
N LEU A 178 -18.52 9.43 -6.76
CA LEU A 178 -17.75 10.23 -7.69
C LEU A 178 -16.35 9.64 -7.84
N ILE A 179 -15.90 9.48 -9.08
CA ILE A 179 -14.65 8.83 -9.43
C ILE A 179 -13.84 9.75 -10.34
N GLN A 180 -12.57 9.94 -10.00
CA GLN A 180 -11.54 10.49 -10.88
C GLN A 180 -10.46 9.44 -11.06
N TYR A 181 -9.92 9.35 -12.28
CA TYR A 181 -8.76 8.51 -12.55
C TYR A 181 -7.49 9.34 -12.46
N PHE A 182 -6.54 8.87 -11.67
CA PHE A 182 -5.22 9.47 -11.54
C PHE A 182 -4.16 8.42 -11.87
N CYS A 183 -3.06 8.83 -12.47
CA CYS A 183 -1.92 7.94 -12.66
C CYS A 183 -0.63 8.65 -12.26
N ASP A 184 0.41 7.87 -11.97
CA ASP A 184 1.74 8.46 -11.89
C ASP A 184 2.22 8.88 -13.31
N PRO A 185 3.22 9.78 -13.44
CA PRO A 185 3.69 10.24 -14.74
C PRO A 185 4.18 9.13 -15.68
N SER A 186 4.67 8.01 -15.17
CA SER A 186 5.08 6.85 -15.97
C SER A 186 3.92 5.95 -16.40
N GLY A 187 2.72 6.12 -15.81
CA GLY A 187 1.53 5.32 -16.10
C GLY A 187 1.55 3.90 -15.53
N ASN A 188 2.48 3.59 -14.63
CA ASN A 188 2.62 2.26 -14.00
C ASN A 188 1.66 2.04 -12.82
N LEU A 189 1.20 3.13 -12.19
CA LEU A 189 0.17 3.20 -11.17
C LEU A 189 -1.05 3.94 -11.70
N LEU A 190 -2.22 3.34 -11.52
CA LEU A 190 -3.51 3.91 -11.83
C LEU A 190 -4.39 3.79 -10.59
N PHE A 191 -5.06 4.89 -10.25
CA PHE A 191 -6.04 4.99 -9.17
C PHE A 191 -7.39 5.34 -9.76
N GLY A 192 -8.46 4.73 -9.25
CA GLY A 192 -9.80 4.93 -9.81
C GLY A 192 -10.93 4.69 -8.79
N PRO A 193 -11.90 3.81 -9.08
CA PRO A 193 -13.13 3.66 -8.28
C PRO A 193 -12.91 3.38 -6.79
N GLU A 194 -11.85 2.67 -6.43
CA GLU A 194 -11.48 2.36 -5.05
C GLU A 194 -11.06 3.57 -4.23
N HIS A 195 -10.70 4.69 -4.88
CA HIS A 195 -10.27 5.95 -4.27
C HIS A 195 -11.27 7.10 -4.48
N GLY A 196 -12.51 6.77 -4.84
CA GLY A 196 -13.56 7.76 -5.06
C GLY A 196 -14.11 8.39 -3.78
N CYS A 197 -15.08 9.28 -3.95
CA CYS A 197 -15.85 9.87 -2.86
C CYS A 197 -17.33 9.49 -2.99
N ASP A 198 -17.86 8.83 -1.97
CA ASP A 198 -19.27 8.52 -1.84
C ASP A 198 -20.05 9.78 -1.44
N LEU A 199 -21.12 10.05 -2.16
CA LEU A 199 -22.10 11.07 -1.83
C LEU A 199 -23.37 10.37 -1.36
N GLU A 200 -23.66 10.51 -0.07
CA GLU A 200 -24.73 9.85 0.65
C GLU A 200 -25.93 10.79 0.82
N VAL A 201 -27.10 10.35 0.34
CA VAL A 201 -28.37 11.05 0.52
C VAL A 201 -29.03 10.56 1.81
N TRP A 202 -28.87 11.36 2.86
CA TRP A 202 -29.48 11.13 4.16
C TRP A 202 -30.93 11.59 4.15
N SER A 203 -31.86 10.69 4.48
CA SER A 203 -33.29 10.96 4.39
C SER A 203 -33.76 11.74 5.62
N ARG A 204 -34.47 12.84 5.40
CA ARG A 204 -35.08 13.64 6.46
C ARG A 204 -36.49 13.13 6.73
N THR A 205 -36.80 12.84 8.00
CA THR A 205 -38.19 12.68 8.44
C THR A 205 -38.81 14.07 8.67
N PRO A 206 -40.13 14.28 8.45
CA PRO A 206 -40.73 15.63 8.37
C PRO A 206 -40.46 16.55 9.56
N GLN A 207 -40.27 16.00 10.78
CA GLN A 207 -39.87 16.75 11.98
C GLN A 207 -38.74 16.07 12.76
N GLY A 208 -38.04 15.09 12.17
CA GLY A 208 -37.10 14.23 12.89
C GLY A 208 -35.69 14.23 12.28
N PRO A 209 -34.86 13.26 12.72
CA PRO A 209 -33.44 13.24 12.38
C PRO A 209 -33.20 12.91 10.90
N LEU A 210 -31.95 13.15 10.49
CA LEU A 210 -31.41 12.69 9.22
C LEU A 210 -30.92 11.25 9.39
N HIS A 211 -31.41 10.34 8.55
CA HIS A 211 -31.05 8.92 8.59
C HIS A 211 -30.06 8.56 7.48
N ALA A 212 -29.00 7.86 7.87
CA ALA A 212 -27.97 7.37 6.96
C ALA A 212 -28.58 6.40 5.92
N PRO A 213 -28.04 6.34 4.70
CA PRO A 213 -28.47 5.36 3.70
C PRO A 213 -27.87 3.97 3.90
N ARG A 214 -26.85 3.85 4.76
CA ARG A 214 -26.13 2.60 5.09
C ARG A 214 -25.41 2.74 6.43
N PRO A 215 -24.97 1.63 7.05
CA PRO A 215 -24.15 1.68 8.27
C PRO A 215 -22.85 2.47 8.06
N ASN A 216 -22.47 3.21 9.10
CA ASN A 216 -21.17 3.89 9.22
C ASN A 216 -20.58 3.64 10.62
N ARG A 217 -19.42 4.21 10.91
CA ARG A 217 -18.70 3.94 12.18
C ARG A 217 -19.26 4.70 13.39
N CYS A 218 -20.19 5.64 13.21
CA CYS A 218 -20.60 6.55 14.28
C CYS A 218 -22.09 6.50 14.61
N ALA A 219 -22.97 6.71 13.62
CA ALA A 219 -24.38 6.90 13.90
C ALA A 219 -25.28 6.57 12.70
N ASP A 220 -26.36 5.83 12.94
CA ASP A 220 -27.38 5.54 11.91
C ASP A 220 -28.29 6.74 11.62
N PHE A 221 -28.38 7.67 12.57
CA PHE A 221 -29.10 8.93 12.43
C PHE A 221 -28.42 10.04 13.21
N VAL A 222 -28.67 11.29 12.80
CA VAL A 222 -28.18 12.49 13.49
C VAL A 222 -29.28 13.56 13.51
N PRO A 223 -29.31 14.46 14.50
CA PRO A 223 -30.27 15.58 14.53
C PRO A 223 -30.28 16.36 13.22
N ALA A 224 -31.42 16.91 12.79
CA ALA A 224 -31.48 17.64 11.51
C ALA A 224 -30.74 18.99 11.57
N ASP A 225 -30.62 19.57 12.76
CA ASP A 225 -30.05 20.87 13.12
C ASP A 225 -28.76 20.74 13.95
N GLY A 226 -28.13 19.55 13.94
CA GLY A 226 -26.90 19.29 14.69
C GLY A 226 -25.74 20.24 14.34
N SER A 227 -24.93 20.57 15.34
CA SER A 227 -23.84 21.54 15.22
C SER A 227 -22.76 21.09 14.23
N ARG A 228 -22.27 22.04 13.43
CA ARG A 228 -21.15 21.82 12.51
C ARG A 228 -19.82 22.03 13.21
N VAL A 229 -18.87 21.16 12.88
CA VAL A 229 -17.48 21.24 13.36
C VAL A 229 -16.54 20.88 12.21
N THR A 230 -15.25 21.13 12.39
CA THR A 230 -14.19 20.61 11.51
C THR A 230 -13.31 19.65 12.31
N LEU A 231 -12.91 18.54 11.71
CA LEU A 231 -12.03 17.56 12.32
C LEU A 231 -10.86 17.22 11.41
N ASP A 232 -9.74 16.78 11.98
CA ASP A 232 -8.63 16.20 11.23
C ASP A 232 -9.07 15.04 10.35
N GLU A 233 -8.52 14.98 9.13
CA GLU A 233 -8.78 13.90 8.18
C GLU A 233 -8.53 12.50 8.75
N ALA A 234 -7.61 12.36 9.70
CA ALA A 234 -7.32 11.11 10.41
C ALA A 234 -8.55 10.49 11.10
N LYS A 235 -9.62 11.27 11.35
CA LYS A 235 -10.90 10.74 11.84
C LYS A 235 -11.69 9.98 10.77
N PHE A 236 -11.48 10.28 9.48
CA PHE A 236 -12.27 9.75 8.36
C PHE A 236 -11.57 8.65 7.55
N THR A 237 -10.29 8.39 7.80
CA THR A 237 -9.54 7.29 7.20
C THR A 237 -8.36 6.92 8.08
N ARG A 238 -8.14 5.61 8.25
CA ARG A 238 -6.96 5.07 8.95
C ARG A 238 -5.70 5.04 8.07
N LEU A 239 -5.76 5.56 6.85
CA LEU A 239 -4.57 5.83 6.04
C LEU A 239 -3.90 7.14 6.46
N ALA A 240 -4.62 8.06 7.09
CA ALA A 240 -4.08 9.27 7.68
C ALA A 240 -3.85 9.08 9.19
N SER A 241 -2.95 9.86 9.77
CA SER A 241 -2.64 9.83 11.21
C SER A 241 -2.28 11.21 11.70
N ALA A 242 -2.82 11.62 12.85
CA ALA A 242 -2.46 12.87 13.51
C ALA A 242 -0.98 12.89 13.95
N TYR A 243 -0.35 11.71 14.06
CA TYR A 243 1.06 11.58 14.41
C TYR A 243 2.01 11.67 13.20
N ALA A 244 1.48 11.60 11.98
CA ALA A 244 2.28 11.61 10.75
C ALA A 244 2.51 13.04 10.19
N GLY A 245 2.14 14.07 10.95
CA GLY A 245 2.19 15.48 10.57
C GLY A 245 0.80 16.14 10.49
N PRO A 246 0.73 17.44 10.15
CA PRO A 246 -0.53 18.17 10.03
C PRO A 246 -1.49 17.51 9.03
N GLN A 247 -2.78 17.43 9.38
CA GLN A 247 -3.81 16.87 8.51
C GLN A 247 -4.78 17.96 8.01
N PRO A 248 -5.35 17.79 6.80
CA PRO A 248 -6.41 18.66 6.34
C PRO A 248 -7.63 18.59 7.26
N GLN A 249 -8.24 19.75 7.53
CA GLN A 249 -9.49 19.85 8.27
C GLN A 249 -10.67 19.52 7.37
N ARG A 250 -11.59 18.68 7.85
CA ARG A 250 -12.75 18.20 7.10
C ARG A 250 -14.05 18.63 7.79
N PRO A 251 -14.99 19.27 7.07
CA PRO A 251 -16.25 19.70 7.65
C PRO A 251 -17.09 18.48 8.01
N THR A 252 -17.62 18.44 9.22
CA THR A 252 -18.48 17.36 9.70
C THR A 252 -19.45 17.87 10.78
N ARG A 253 -20.02 16.96 11.58
CA ARG A 253 -20.84 17.28 12.74
C ARG A 253 -20.29 16.74 14.04
N ALA A 254 -20.74 17.33 15.16
CA ALA A 254 -20.28 16.99 16.51
C ALA A 254 -20.43 15.50 16.84
N GLU A 255 -21.44 14.83 16.29
CA GLU A 255 -21.70 13.40 16.48
C GLU A 255 -20.57 12.51 15.93
N PHE A 256 -19.75 13.02 15.01
CA PHE A 256 -18.60 12.30 14.44
C PHE A 256 -17.28 12.63 15.14
N ALA A 257 -17.27 13.53 16.12
CA ALA A 257 -16.05 14.03 16.78
C ALA A 257 -15.45 13.04 17.79
N GLY A 258 -16.27 12.16 18.36
CA GLY A 258 -15.85 11.20 19.37
C GLY A 258 -14.68 10.31 18.92
N THR A 259 -13.78 10.00 19.85
CA THR A 259 -12.78 8.94 19.66
C THR A 259 -13.46 7.59 19.84
N LEU A 260 -13.46 6.77 18.79
CA LEU A 260 -14.09 5.45 18.82
C LEU A 260 -13.15 4.43 19.45
N LEU A 261 -13.71 3.35 20.01
CA LEU A 261 -12.92 2.25 20.55
C LEU A 261 -12.07 1.53 19.49
N ASP A 262 -12.43 1.65 18.20
CA ASP A 262 -11.67 1.10 17.08
C ASP A 262 -10.71 2.12 16.42
N ASP A 263 -10.55 3.30 17.02
CA ASP A 263 -9.54 4.27 16.60
C ASP A 263 -8.16 3.89 17.16
N VAL A 264 -7.13 4.10 16.34
CA VAL A 264 -5.73 3.97 16.76
C VAL A 264 -5.30 5.32 17.31
N THR A 265 -5.10 5.38 18.62
CA THR A 265 -4.84 6.62 19.37
C THR A 265 -3.39 6.76 19.82
N PHE A 266 -2.49 5.93 19.31
CA PHE A 266 -1.06 5.95 19.61
C PHE A 266 -0.22 6.11 18.34
N PRO A 267 0.98 6.70 18.43
CA PRO A 267 1.90 6.78 17.30
C PRO A 267 2.47 5.40 16.97
N VAL A 268 2.80 5.19 15.70
CA VAL A 268 3.50 4.00 15.24
C VAL A 268 4.72 4.40 14.43
N ASP A 269 5.89 3.92 14.84
CA ASP A 269 7.15 4.09 14.11
C ASP A 269 7.51 2.85 13.29
N VAL A 270 8.46 3.01 12.37
CA VAL A 270 9.09 1.92 11.66
C VAL A 270 10.58 1.90 11.96
N VAL A 271 11.14 0.70 12.17
CA VAL A 271 12.58 0.49 12.33
C VAL A 271 13.06 -0.41 11.18
N TYR A 272 14.04 0.07 10.41
CA TYR A 272 14.78 -0.72 9.43
C TYR A 272 16.18 -1.03 9.97
N THR A 273 16.71 -2.19 9.57
CA THR A 273 18.14 -2.48 9.66
C THR A 273 18.71 -2.60 8.26
N TRP A 274 19.86 -1.99 8.02
CA TRP A 274 20.51 -2.05 6.71
C TRP A 274 22.02 -1.85 6.83
N VAL A 275 22.75 -2.49 5.91
CA VAL A 275 24.19 -2.28 5.70
C VAL A 275 24.46 -2.22 4.20
N ASP A 276 25.41 -1.37 3.80
CA ASP A 276 26.02 -1.39 2.47
C ASP A 276 27.20 -2.34 2.49
N ASP A 277 27.09 -3.46 1.79
CA ASP A 277 28.20 -4.39 1.66
C ASP A 277 29.22 -3.95 0.64
N ALA A 278 28.92 -2.96 -0.21
CA ALA A 278 29.85 -2.42 -1.19
C ALA A 278 30.86 -1.47 -0.55
N ASP A 279 30.57 -0.99 0.66
CA ASP A 279 31.44 -0.13 1.45
C ASP A 279 32.78 -0.83 1.78
N PRO A 280 33.92 -0.33 1.25
CA PRO A 280 35.23 -0.92 1.52
C PRO A 280 35.61 -0.91 3.00
N ALA A 281 35.21 0.10 3.77
CA ALA A 281 35.52 0.21 5.19
C ALA A 281 34.74 -0.84 6.00
N TRP A 282 33.47 -1.07 5.65
CA TRP A 282 32.67 -2.14 6.22
C TRP A 282 33.25 -3.52 5.88
N ARG A 283 33.61 -3.78 4.61
CA ARG A 283 34.24 -5.03 4.18
C ARG A 283 35.53 -5.30 4.93
N SER A 284 36.40 -4.30 5.06
CA SER A 284 37.65 -4.42 5.80
C SER A 284 37.41 -4.82 7.26
N ARG A 285 36.49 -4.14 7.96
CA ARG A 285 36.11 -4.50 9.34
C ARG A 285 35.57 -5.93 9.45
N ARG A 286 34.75 -6.36 8.49
CA ARG A 286 34.18 -7.71 8.43
C ARG A 286 35.26 -8.76 8.21
N ASP A 287 36.14 -8.56 7.24
CA ASP A 287 37.17 -9.53 6.88
C ASP A 287 38.22 -9.66 8.00
N THR A 288 38.55 -8.58 8.70
CA THR A 288 39.36 -8.64 9.94
C THR A 288 38.65 -9.45 11.03
N ALA A 289 37.37 -9.16 11.31
CA ALA A 289 36.61 -9.88 12.33
C ALA A 289 36.46 -11.38 11.99
N LEU A 290 36.35 -11.71 10.70
CA LEU A 290 36.31 -13.06 10.16
C LEU A 290 37.64 -13.78 10.36
N GLY A 291 38.77 -13.12 10.10
CA GLY A 291 40.12 -13.68 10.33
C GLY A 291 40.43 -13.96 11.80
N GLU A 292 39.80 -13.23 12.72
CA GLU A 292 39.88 -13.47 14.17
C GLU A 292 38.98 -14.62 14.66
N GLN A 293 38.07 -15.12 13.82
CA GLN A 293 37.12 -16.16 14.17
C GLN A 293 37.81 -17.53 14.23
N ARG A 294 37.97 -18.08 15.43
CA ARG A 294 38.61 -19.39 15.64
C ARG A 294 37.69 -20.59 15.36
N ALA A 295 36.37 -20.39 15.43
CA ALA A 295 35.37 -21.44 15.24
C ALA A 295 34.82 -21.43 13.80
N PRO A 296 34.46 -22.60 13.23
CA PRO A 296 33.79 -22.66 11.94
C PRO A 296 32.50 -21.86 11.97
N LEU A 297 32.33 -20.96 11.00
CA LEU A 297 31.07 -20.25 10.82
C LEU A 297 29.95 -21.22 10.43
N MET A 298 28.72 -20.91 10.83
CA MET A 298 27.55 -21.61 10.30
C MET A 298 27.57 -21.53 8.76
N THR A 299 27.18 -22.61 8.07
CA THR A 299 27.33 -22.86 6.61
C THR A 299 26.86 -21.72 5.68
N GLN A 300 26.11 -20.75 6.22
CA GLN A 300 25.51 -19.63 5.51
C GLN A 300 26.02 -18.23 5.94
N ALA A 301 26.95 -18.13 6.90
CA ALA A 301 27.41 -16.85 7.45
C ALA A 301 28.50 -16.15 6.62
N ALA A 302 29.04 -16.81 5.58
CA ALA A 302 30.16 -16.31 4.77
C ALA A 302 29.83 -16.02 3.29
N GLY A 303 28.57 -16.23 2.85
CA GLY A 303 28.20 -16.13 1.42
C GLY A 303 28.14 -14.69 0.90
N ALA A 304 28.90 -14.40 -0.16
CA ALA A 304 28.97 -13.09 -0.81
C ALA A 304 27.67 -12.65 -1.52
N ALA A 305 26.74 -13.58 -1.79
CA ALA A 305 25.45 -13.24 -2.42
C ALA A 305 24.41 -12.66 -1.47
N ARG A 306 24.67 -12.63 -0.16
CA ARG A 306 23.70 -12.16 0.83
C ARG A 306 23.50 -10.63 0.86
N PHE A 307 24.20 -9.90 -0.01
CA PHE A 307 24.34 -8.47 0.16
C PHE A 307 24.32 -7.64 -1.13
N ALA A 308 24.12 -8.22 -2.32
CA ALA A 308 24.12 -7.44 -3.56
C ALA A 308 22.97 -6.40 -3.55
N ASN A 309 23.31 -5.13 -3.29
CA ASN A 309 22.35 -4.04 -3.21
C ASN A 309 21.67 -3.81 -4.58
N HIS A 310 20.35 -3.91 -4.62
CA HIS A 310 19.49 -3.63 -5.77
C HIS A 310 18.51 -2.47 -5.50
N ASP A 311 18.90 -1.56 -4.59
CA ASP A 311 18.06 -0.49 -4.07
C ASP A 311 16.81 -1.02 -3.31
N GLU A 312 16.84 -2.25 -2.76
CA GLU A 312 15.70 -2.84 -2.03
C GLU A 312 15.22 -1.92 -0.91
N LEU A 313 16.13 -1.42 -0.07
CA LEU A 313 15.80 -0.48 1.00
C LEU A 313 15.06 0.74 0.47
N ARG A 314 15.54 1.33 -0.64
CA ARG A 314 14.93 2.51 -1.26
C ARG A 314 13.48 2.24 -1.64
N TYR A 315 13.25 1.13 -2.34
CA TYR A 315 11.91 0.75 -2.78
C TYR A 315 11.01 0.25 -1.64
N SER A 316 11.59 -0.36 -0.59
CA SER A 316 10.89 -0.72 0.63
C SER A 316 10.38 0.53 1.33
N MET A 317 11.21 1.57 1.47
CA MET A 317 10.80 2.85 2.02
C MET A 317 9.77 3.57 1.11
N ARG A 318 9.90 3.52 -0.21
CA ARG A 318 8.83 4.00 -1.13
C ARG A 318 7.51 3.27 -0.90
N SER A 319 7.55 1.97 -0.63
CA SER A 319 6.35 1.18 -0.33
C SER A 319 5.62 1.68 0.92
N LEU A 320 6.36 2.11 1.96
CA LEU A 320 5.78 2.76 3.14
C LEU A 320 5.14 4.11 2.79
N HIS A 321 5.83 4.94 2.03
CA HIS A 321 5.29 6.24 1.60
C HIS A 321 3.96 6.07 0.84
N LEU A 322 3.89 5.08 -0.06
CA LEU A 322 2.69 4.79 -0.84
C LEU A 322 1.57 4.15 -0.02
N TYR A 323 1.89 3.20 0.86
CA TYR A 323 0.91 2.26 1.38
C TYR A 323 0.76 2.22 2.90
N ALA A 324 1.61 2.92 3.65
CA ALA A 324 1.49 3.11 5.10
C ALA A 324 1.77 4.58 5.52
N PRO A 325 1.07 5.59 4.96
CA PRO A 325 1.37 7.00 5.23
C PRO A 325 1.07 7.45 6.68
N TRP A 326 0.44 6.60 7.48
CA TRP A 326 0.16 6.82 8.91
C TRP A 326 1.37 6.66 9.82
N VAL A 327 2.48 6.11 9.32
CA VAL A 327 3.74 5.98 10.07
C VAL A 327 4.19 7.37 10.54
N ARG A 328 4.59 7.48 11.81
CA ARG A 328 5.10 8.74 12.40
C ARG A 328 6.54 8.97 11.97
N ARG A 329 7.45 8.07 12.34
CA ARG A 329 8.90 8.19 12.06
C ARG A 329 9.49 6.88 11.54
N ILE A 330 10.52 7.00 10.72
CA ILE A 330 11.34 5.89 10.22
C ILE A 330 12.73 5.99 10.87
N TRP A 331 13.13 4.94 11.56
CA TRP A 331 14.45 4.78 12.14
C TRP A 331 15.25 3.82 11.28
N LEU A 332 16.33 4.29 10.67
CA LEU A 332 17.19 3.49 9.83
C LEU A 332 18.47 3.14 10.61
N VAL A 333 18.52 1.93 11.15
CA VAL A 333 19.65 1.45 11.94
C VAL A 333 20.74 0.90 11.03
N THR A 334 21.94 1.47 11.09
CA THR A 334 23.07 1.13 10.20
C THR A 334 24.40 1.04 10.94
N ASP A 335 25.43 0.51 10.26
CA ASP A 335 26.82 0.49 10.76
C ASP A 335 27.56 1.81 10.43
N ASP A 336 26.96 2.94 10.80
CA ASP A 336 27.41 4.32 10.51
C ASP A 336 27.33 4.72 9.02
N GLN A 337 26.57 3.98 8.23
CA GLN A 337 26.38 4.22 6.81
C GLN A 337 25.11 5.04 6.54
N VAL A 338 25.14 5.86 5.49
CA VAL A 338 23.98 6.60 4.98
C VAL A 338 23.78 6.25 3.52
N PRO A 339 22.60 5.73 3.11
CA PRO A 339 22.33 5.46 1.69
C PRO A 339 22.49 6.72 0.84
N SER A 340 23.18 6.61 -0.29
CA SER A 340 23.53 7.76 -1.15
C SER A 340 22.33 8.50 -1.76
N TRP A 341 21.16 7.85 -1.81
CA TRP A 341 19.92 8.43 -2.31
C TRP A 341 19.07 9.09 -1.21
N LEU A 342 19.42 8.93 0.06
CA LEU A 342 18.61 9.38 1.20
C LEU A 342 18.98 10.82 1.58
N ASP A 343 17.97 11.67 1.73
CA ASP A 343 18.12 12.94 2.43
C ASP A 343 18.17 12.69 3.94
N GLY A 344 19.39 12.66 4.49
CA GLY A 344 19.64 12.46 5.92
C GLY A 344 19.09 13.57 6.83
N CYS A 345 18.63 14.70 6.27
CA CYS A 345 18.06 15.82 7.03
C CYS A 345 16.52 15.80 7.08
N HIS A 346 15.87 14.86 6.38
CA HIS A 346 14.42 14.83 6.30
C HIS A 346 13.77 14.45 7.65
N GLU A 347 12.85 15.28 8.17
CA GLU A 347 12.29 15.18 9.54
C GLU A 347 11.68 13.81 9.91
N ARG A 348 11.16 13.09 8.92
CA ARG A 348 10.52 11.77 9.09
C ARG A 348 11.49 10.59 9.15
N VAL A 349 12.76 10.78 8.80
CA VAL A 349 13.77 9.71 8.77
C VAL A 349 14.91 10.06 9.71
N THR A 350 15.39 9.09 10.47
CA THR A 350 16.55 9.27 11.35
C THR A 350 17.46 8.08 11.21
N VAL A 351 18.70 8.33 10.77
CA VAL A 351 19.74 7.32 10.71
C VAL A 351 20.31 7.14 12.11
N VAL A 352 20.32 5.90 12.58
CA VAL A 352 20.76 5.53 13.93
C VAL A 352 21.94 4.57 13.80
N SER A 353 23.02 4.84 14.51
CA SER A 353 24.19 3.97 14.50
C SER A 353 23.96 2.69 15.31
N HIS A 354 24.58 1.58 14.90
CA HIS A 354 24.76 0.41 15.76
C HIS A 354 25.36 0.79 17.13
N LYS A 355 26.29 1.75 17.18
CA LYS A 355 26.90 2.20 18.44
C LYS A 355 25.87 2.79 19.41
N GLU A 356 24.92 3.55 18.86
CA GLU A 356 23.86 4.19 19.64
C GLU A 356 22.93 3.14 20.27
N VAL A 357 22.41 2.20 19.48
CA VAL A 357 21.47 1.18 20.01
C VAL A 357 22.16 0.14 20.90
N PHE A 358 23.43 -0.17 20.66
CA PHE A 358 24.17 -1.07 21.55
C PHE A 358 24.51 -0.39 22.87
N GLY A 359 24.81 0.92 22.90
CA GLY A 359 25.02 1.68 24.14
C GLY A 359 26.14 1.12 25.03
N GLY A 360 27.16 0.50 24.41
CA GLY A 360 28.27 -0.17 25.11
C GLY A 360 28.02 -1.63 25.51
N ALA A 361 26.79 -2.15 25.34
CA ALA A 361 26.53 -3.59 25.47
C ALA A 361 26.97 -4.35 24.21
N GLY A 362 27.08 -5.68 24.27
CA GLY A 362 27.41 -6.54 23.13
C GLY A 362 28.81 -6.34 22.56
N ARG A 363 29.02 -6.71 21.28
CA ARG A 363 30.32 -6.59 20.62
C ARG A 363 30.20 -6.00 19.21
N LEU A 364 30.72 -4.78 19.03
CA LEU A 364 30.82 -4.11 17.74
C LEU A 364 32.26 -4.16 17.17
N PRO A 365 32.44 -4.12 15.83
CA PRO A 365 31.39 -4.22 14.81
C PRO A 365 30.76 -5.62 14.81
N THR A 366 29.47 -5.67 14.50
CA THR A 366 28.72 -6.93 14.36
C THR A 366 28.14 -7.04 12.95
N PHE A 367 28.12 -8.27 12.45
CA PHE A 367 27.58 -8.70 11.16
C PHE A 367 26.45 -9.70 11.37
N ASN A 368 25.91 -9.73 12.60
CA ASN A 368 24.85 -10.61 13.04
C ASN A 368 23.57 -9.81 13.28
N SER A 369 22.55 -9.98 12.43
CA SER A 369 21.29 -9.28 12.66
C SER A 369 20.56 -9.73 13.93
N HIS A 370 20.77 -10.94 14.47
CA HIS A 370 20.18 -11.34 15.76
C HIS A 370 20.76 -10.47 16.87
N ALA A 371 22.07 -10.20 16.83
CA ALA A 371 22.71 -9.30 17.77
C ALA A 371 22.10 -7.89 17.68
N ILE A 372 21.95 -7.33 16.48
CA ILE A 372 21.36 -6.00 16.25
C ILE A 372 19.89 -5.97 16.71
N GLU A 373 19.11 -6.98 16.34
CA GLU A 373 17.71 -7.15 16.71
C GLU A 373 17.49 -7.12 18.24
N THR A 374 18.45 -7.60 19.04
CA THR A 374 18.35 -7.55 20.51
C THR A 374 18.32 -6.12 21.08
N ARG A 375 18.78 -5.13 20.31
CA ARG A 375 19.04 -3.77 20.80
C ARG A 375 18.10 -2.70 20.23
N LEU A 376 17.26 -3.03 19.26
CA LEU A 376 16.43 -2.03 18.53
C LEU A 376 15.50 -1.19 19.42
N HIS A 377 15.06 -1.72 20.56
CA HIS A 377 14.17 -1.00 21.48
C HIS A 377 14.86 0.10 22.29
N HIS A 378 16.19 0.23 22.21
CA HIS A 378 16.98 1.28 22.87
C HIS A 378 17.10 2.58 22.05
N ILE A 379 16.53 2.64 20.85
CA ILE A 379 16.51 3.88 20.04
C ILE A 379 15.81 4.98 20.84
N ASP A 380 16.50 6.10 21.05
CA ASP A 380 15.91 7.24 21.76
C ASP A 380 14.77 7.87 20.96
N GLY A 381 13.68 8.23 21.62
CA GLY A 381 12.47 8.75 20.97
C GLY A 381 11.60 7.74 20.23
N LEU A 382 11.98 6.45 20.16
CA LEU A 382 11.17 5.39 19.54
C LEU A 382 9.78 5.29 20.20
N ALA A 383 8.74 5.21 19.37
CA ALA A 383 7.36 5.00 19.83
C ALA A 383 7.23 3.70 20.64
N GLU A 384 6.28 3.69 21.58
CA GLU A 384 5.90 2.46 22.29
C GLU A 384 5.45 1.36 21.31
N HIS A 385 4.76 1.73 20.23
CA HIS A 385 4.36 0.80 19.18
C HIS A 385 5.21 1.05 17.94
N PHE A 386 5.90 0.04 17.45
CA PHE A 386 6.71 0.17 16.24
C PHE A 386 6.72 -1.11 15.42
N VAL A 387 7.02 -0.99 14.13
CA VAL A 387 7.09 -2.13 13.22
C VAL A 387 8.52 -2.28 12.72
N TYR A 388 9.13 -3.43 12.97
CA TYR A 388 10.43 -3.78 12.42
C TYR A 388 10.30 -4.30 10.99
N PHE A 389 11.13 -3.79 10.10
CA PHE A 389 11.27 -4.22 8.71
C PHE A 389 12.70 -4.64 8.43
N ASN A 390 12.86 -5.79 7.75
CA ASN A 390 14.06 -6.01 6.94
C ASN A 390 13.95 -5.19 5.65
N ASP A 391 15.09 -4.84 5.07
CA ASP A 391 15.20 -4.02 3.86
C ASP A 391 14.62 -4.68 2.60
N ASP A 392 14.54 -6.02 2.59
CA ASP A 392 13.97 -6.85 1.52
C ASP A 392 12.45 -7.07 1.61
N VAL A 393 11.78 -6.45 2.57
CA VAL A 393 10.33 -6.56 2.79
C VAL A 393 9.61 -5.32 2.28
N PHE A 394 8.58 -5.50 1.45
CA PHE A 394 7.82 -4.42 0.82
C PHE A 394 6.35 -4.49 1.18
N VAL A 395 5.71 -3.33 1.35
CA VAL A 395 4.24 -3.22 1.43
C VAL A 395 3.67 -3.28 0.01
N GLY A 396 2.73 -4.20 -0.25
CA GLY A 396 2.20 -4.44 -1.59
C GLY A 396 0.96 -3.63 -1.96
N ARG A 397 0.21 -3.15 -0.95
CA ARG A 397 -1.06 -2.42 -1.12
C ARG A 397 -1.34 -1.57 0.12
N PRO A 398 -2.27 -0.60 0.09
CA PRO A 398 -2.60 0.22 1.26
C PRO A 398 -2.96 -0.65 2.49
N LEU A 399 -2.27 -0.39 3.60
CA LEU A 399 -2.51 -1.01 4.91
C LEU A 399 -2.81 0.08 5.93
N SER A 400 -3.74 -0.18 6.85
CA SER A 400 -3.97 0.65 8.04
C SER A 400 -3.12 0.14 9.22
N PRO A 401 -2.93 0.94 10.29
CA PRO A 401 -2.23 0.48 11.49
C PRO A 401 -2.91 -0.74 12.13
N LEU A 402 -4.22 -0.91 11.89
CA LEU A 402 -4.99 -2.08 12.34
C LEU A 402 -4.53 -3.41 11.73
N LYS A 403 -3.71 -3.40 10.67
CA LYS A 403 -3.03 -4.61 10.19
C LYS A 403 -2.01 -5.11 11.21
N PHE A 404 -1.40 -4.22 11.99
CA PHE A 404 -0.24 -4.48 12.84
C PHE A 404 -0.57 -4.46 14.33
N PHE A 405 -1.51 -3.60 14.74
CA PHE A 405 -1.92 -3.44 16.13
C PHE A 405 -3.44 -3.50 16.26
N GLN A 406 -3.93 -3.96 17.39
CA GLN A 406 -5.32 -3.76 17.78
C GLN A 406 -5.51 -2.31 18.29
N PRO A 407 -6.75 -1.77 18.25
CA PRO A 407 -7.02 -0.41 18.75
C PRO A 407 -6.62 -0.20 20.22
N ASN A 408 -6.62 -1.27 21.02
CA ASN A 408 -6.18 -1.27 22.42
C ASN A 408 -4.65 -1.44 22.62
N GLY A 409 -3.86 -1.41 21.54
CA GLY A 409 -2.39 -1.48 21.59
C GLY A 409 -1.79 -2.89 21.52
N LEU A 410 -2.58 -3.96 21.48
CA LEU A 410 -2.03 -5.32 21.35
C LEU A 410 -1.36 -5.51 19.98
N SER A 411 -0.12 -6.02 19.95
CA SER A 411 0.58 -6.34 18.70
C SER A 411 0.03 -7.59 18.02
N LYS A 412 0.08 -7.67 16.69
CA LYS A 412 -0.40 -8.82 15.90
C LYS A 412 0.74 -9.71 15.44
N SER A 413 0.64 -11.01 15.71
CA SER A 413 1.66 -11.98 15.33
C SER A 413 1.24 -12.79 14.11
N PHE A 414 2.16 -13.03 13.18
CA PHE A 414 1.90 -13.67 11.90
C PHE A 414 2.68 -14.99 11.75
N PRO A 415 2.21 -16.10 12.34
CA PRO A 415 2.85 -17.39 12.18
C PRO A 415 2.81 -17.86 10.71
N SER A 416 3.88 -18.50 10.29
CA SER A 416 3.99 -19.18 9.00
C SER A 416 3.41 -20.59 9.09
N LYS A 417 3.37 -21.29 7.96
CA LYS A 417 3.07 -22.74 7.93
C LYS A 417 4.30 -23.59 8.28
N GLY A 418 5.50 -23.01 8.24
CA GLY A 418 6.75 -23.71 8.55
C GLY A 418 6.83 -24.01 10.05
N LYS A 419 7.33 -25.19 10.39
CA LYS A 419 7.52 -25.62 11.77
C LYS A 419 8.95 -25.35 12.24
N VAL A 420 9.14 -25.21 13.54
CA VAL A 420 10.47 -25.29 14.16
C VAL A 420 10.83 -26.76 14.35
N ASP A 421 11.98 -27.15 13.84
CA ASP A 421 12.44 -28.53 13.87
C ASP A 421 12.57 -29.05 15.30
N PRO A 422 12.33 -30.36 15.57
CA PRO A 422 12.42 -30.92 16.91
C PRO A 422 13.86 -30.96 17.44
N GLY A 423 13.99 -31.14 18.75
CA GLY A 423 15.28 -31.26 19.44
C GLY A 423 15.97 -29.93 19.79
N PRO A 424 17.09 -29.98 20.54
CA PRO A 424 17.92 -28.81 20.83
C PRO A 424 18.62 -28.28 19.57
N ALA A 425 19.09 -27.03 19.64
CA ALA A 425 19.90 -26.44 18.57
C ALA A 425 21.20 -27.22 18.39
N ALA A 426 21.61 -27.42 17.14
CA ALA A 426 22.80 -28.15 16.76
C ALA A 426 23.65 -27.33 15.77
N GLY A 427 24.98 -27.56 15.76
CA GLY A 427 25.90 -26.77 14.93
C GLY A 427 25.69 -26.88 13.41
N HIS A 428 24.96 -27.90 12.95
CA HIS A 428 24.61 -28.08 11.52
C HIS A 428 23.26 -27.44 11.14
N ASP A 429 22.51 -26.90 12.12
CA ASP A 429 21.26 -26.20 11.83
C ASP A 429 21.53 -24.94 11.00
N LEU A 430 20.55 -24.50 10.22
CA LEU A 430 20.55 -23.13 9.71
C LEU A 430 20.41 -22.15 10.89
N ALA A 431 21.03 -20.97 10.80
CA ALA A 431 20.97 -19.96 11.86
C ALA A 431 19.54 -19.65 12.33
N SER A 432 18.58 -19.57 11.40
CA SER A 432 17.17 -19.34 11.70
C SER A 432 16.48 -20.54 12.36
N THR A 433 16.93 -21.77 12.08
CA THR A 433 16.44 -22.99 12.76
C THR A 433 17.01 -23.09 14.16
N ALA A 434 18.32 -22.88 14.35
CA ALA A 434 18.97 -22.88 15.66
C ALA A 434 18.30 -21.86 16.61
N ALA A 435 18.16 -20.62 16.16
CA ALA A 435 17.48 -19.57 16.92
C ALA A 435 16.01 -19.91 17.23
N GLY A 436 15.29 -20.54 16.29
CA GLY A 436 13.93 -21.02 16.53
C GLY A 436 13.85 -22.08 17.64
N LYS A 437 14.81 -23.00 17.69
CA LYS A 437 14.92 -24.03 18.74
C LYS A 437 15.26 -23.41 20.09
N ASN A 438 16.20 -22.46 20.14
CA ASN A 438 16.55 -21.73 21.36
C ASN A 438 15.36 -20.93 21.91
N ASN A 439 14.65 -20.22 21.03
CA ASN A 439 13.42 -19.52 21.41
C ASN A 439 12.37 -20.49 21.98
N ARG A 440 12.25 -21.71 21.42
CA ARG A 440 11.29 -22.71 21.92
C ARG A 440 11.62 -23.15 23.33
N GLU A 441 12.89 -23.37 23.63
CA GLU A 441 13.36 -23.71 24.98
C GLU A 441 13.05 -22.59 25.97
N LEU A 442 13.36 -21.34 25.60
CA LEU A 442 13.10 -20.17 26.43
C LEU A 442 11.61 -19.98 26.77
N ILE A 443 10.72 -20.12 25.77
CA ILE A 443 9.27 -20.03 26.00
C ILE A 443 8.74 -21.23 26.80
N ALA A 444 9.27 -22.44 26.58
CA ALA A 444 8.87 -23.63 27.32
C ALA A 444 9.26 -23.55 28.80
N ARG A 445 10.48 -23.09 29.09
CA ARG A 445 10.99 -22.90 30.45
C ARG A 445 10.06 -22.02 31.29
N ASP A 446 9.60 -20.91 30.72
CA ASP A 446 8.94 -19.85 31.48
C ASP A 446 7.41 -19.97 31.53
N PHE A 447 6.82 -20.58 30.50
CA PHE A 447 5.35 -20.62 30.35
C PHE A 447 4.79 -22.04 30.32
N GLY A 448 5.63 -23.08 30.35
CA GLY A 448 5.20 -24.46 30.16
C GLY A 448 4.51 -24.70 28.81
N ARG A 449 4.84 -23.89 27.80
CA ARG A 449 4.23 -23.88 26.46
C ARG A 449 5.29 -23.96 25.38
N HIS A 450 5.00 -24.69 24.30
CA HIS A 450 5.93 -24.83 23.19
C HIS A 450 5.52 -23.95 22.00
N LEU A 451 6.47 -23.22 21.43
CA LEU A 451 6.31 -22.63 20.10
C LEU A 451 6.56 -23.70 19.03
N THR A 452 5.64 -23.80 18.07
CA THR A 452 5.65 -24.84 17.03
C THR A 452 5.95 -24.28 15.64
N TYR A 453 5.53 -23.06 15.37
CA TYR A 453 5.59 -22.45 14.04
C TYR A 453 6.74 -21.43 13.97
N LYS A 454 7.32 -21.26 12.79
CA LYS A 454 8.18 -20.11 12.49
C LYS A 454 7.28 -18.90 12.23
N MET A 455 7.75 -17.68 12.49
CA MET A 455 7.07 -16.47 12.02
C MET A 455 7.28 -16.29 10.52
N LYS A 456 6.35 -15.62 9.85
CA LYS A 456 6.54 -15.22 8.45
C LYS A 456 7.62 -14.14 8.37
N HIS A 457 8.36 -14.12 7.27
CA HIS A 457 9.26 -13.01 6.92
C HIS A 457 8.44 -11.84 6.36
N VAL A 458 7.91 -11.03 7.29
CA VAL A 458 7.00 -9.90 7.05
C VAL A 458 7.33 -8.81 8.08
N PRO A 459 6.73 -7.61 8.00
CA PRO A 459 6.96 -6.61 9.03
C PRO A 459 6.47 -7.10 10.39
N HIS A 460 7.30 -6.94 11.42
CA HIS A 460 7.06 -7.45 12.76
C HIS A 460 6.58 -6.31 13.66
N PRO A 461 5.29 -6.29 14.08
CA PRO A 461 4.81 -5.28 15.02
C PRO A 461 5.23 -5.62 16.44
N LEU A 462 5.79 -4.63 17.12
CA LEU A 462 6.49 -4.77 18.39
C LEU A 462 6.04 -3.67 19.35
N ARG A 463 6.17 -3.96 20.63
CA ARG A 463 6.02 -3.01 21.73
C ARG A 463 7.35 -2.86 22.44
N ARG A 464 7.71 -1.61 22.74
CA ARG A 464 8.97 -1.27 23.39
C ARG A 464 9.02 -1.80 24.82
N ASP A 465 7.92 -1.72 25.56
CA ASP A 465 7.81 -2.19 26.94
C ASP A 465 7.99 -3.70 27.07
N VAL A 466 7.40 -4.48 26.16
CA VAL A 466 7.57 -5.94 26.11
C VAL A 466 9.03 -6.29 25.81
N LEU A 467 9.69 -5.58 24.89
CA LEU A 467 11.10 -5.82 24.59
C LEU A 467 12.01 -5.44 25.75
N ALA A 468 11.72 -4.34 26.46
CA ALA A 468 12.45 -3.95 27.66
C ALA A 468 12.32 -5.01 28.77
N GLU A 469 11.11 -5.50 29.02
CA GLU A 469 10.87 -6.59 29.99
C GLU A 469 11.60 -7.88 29.60
N MET A 470 11.60 -8.24 28.31
CA MET A 470 12.39 -9.37 27.82
C MET A 470 13.90 -9.11 27.97
N GLY A 471 14.35 -7.88 27.79
CA GLY A 471 15.73 -7.42 27.99
C GLY A 471 16.21 -7.68 29.42
N GLU A 472 15.38 -7.36 30.41
CA GLU A 472 15.68 -7.62 31.83
C GLU A 472 15.60 -9.11 32.15
N ARG A 473 14.53 -9.78 31.71
CA ARG A 473 14.25 -11.18 32.05
C ARG A 473 15.22 -12.18 31.43
N TYR A 474 15.70 -11.89 30.21
CA TYR A 474 16.58 -12.74 29.42
C TYR A 474 17.94 -12.08 29.18
N ALA A 475 18.39 -11.26 30.14
CA ALA A 475 19.61 -10.47 30.01
C ALA A 475 20.81 -11.33 29.60
N ALA A 476 21.04 -12.48 30.27
CA ALA A 476 22.17 -13.35 29.96
C ALA A 476 22.11 -13.93 28.53
N GLU A 477 20.94 -14.38 28.07
CA GLU A 477 20.79 -14.94 26.72
C GLU A 477 20.87 -13.86 25.63
N LEU A 478 20.36 -12.66 25.91
CA LEU A 478 20.41 -11.52 24.99
C LEU A 478 21.79 -10.88 24.93
N GLU A 479 22.51 -10.75 26.05
CA GLU A 479 23.91 -10.31 26.08
C GLU A 479 24.82 -11.27 25.32
N ARG A 480 24.61 -12.58 25.49
CA ARG A 480 25.33 -13.60 24.72
C ARG A 480 25.07 -13.45 23.22
N THR A 481 23.81 -13.29 22.82
CA THR A 481 23.44 -13.04 21.41
C THR A 481 24.05 -11.74 20.88
N ALA A 482 24.01 -10.65 21.67
CA ALA A 482 24.58 -9.35 21.31
C ALA A 482 26.12 -9.37 21.23
N GLY A 483 26.78 -10.30 21.93
CA GLY A 483 28.23 -10.52 21.89
C GLY A 483 28.73 -11.26 20.65
N ASN A 484 27.83 -11.89 19.89
CA ASN A 484 28.17 -12.67 18.70
C ASN A 484 28.29 -11.76 17.47
N ARG A 485 29.51 -11.58 16.94
CA ARG A 485 29.77 -10.77 15.73
C ARG A 485 29.22 -11.40 14.45
N PHE A 486 29.04 -12.71 14.41
CA PHE A 486 28.44 -13.46 13.31
C PHE A 486 27.37 -14.40 13.85
N ARG A 487 26.49 -14.91 12.98
CA ARG A 487 25.45 -15.88 13.35
C ARG A 487 26.04 -17.04 14.15
N ASP A 488 25.47 -17.30 15.32
CA ASP A 488 25.93 -18.36 16.23
C ASP A 488 24.77 -19.32 16.56
N PRO A 489 25.02 -20.64 16.73
CA PRO A 489 23.98 -21.60 17.08
C PRO A 489 23.25 -21.29 18.40
N SER A 490 23.86 -20.49 19.27
CA SER A 490 23.28 -20.10 20.55
C SER A 490 22.37 -18.85 20.45
N ASP A 491 22.37 -18.13 19.32
CA ASP A 491 21.62 -16.89 19.15
C ASP A 491 20.12 -17.05 19.42
N LEU A 492 19.50 -15.97 19.91
CA LEU A 492 18.05 -15.80 19.91
C LEU A 492 17.61 -14.94 18.72
N SER A 493 16.51 -15.32 18.09
CA SER A 493 15.80 -14.45 17.16
C SER A 493 14.76 -13.68 17.95
N LEU A 494 15.14 -12.51 18.49
CA LEU A 494 14.31 -11.77 19.43
C LEU A 494 13.06 -11.19 18.76
N VAL A 495 13.23 -10.20 17.88
CA VAL A 495 12.10 -9.45 17.31
C VAL A 495 11.36 -10.22 16.22
N SER A 496 12.09 -11.04 15.46
CA SER A 496 11.51 -11.82 14.36
C SER A 496 10.80 -13.09 14.85
N SER A 497 10.91 -13.48 16.14
CA SER A 497 10.31 -14.72 16.65
C SER A 497 9.97 -14.71 18.16
N ALA A 498 10.95 -14.59 19.06
CA ALA A 498 10.75 -14.79 20.50
C ALA A 498 9.72 -13.82 21.09
N TYR A 499 9.81 -12.54 20.70
CA TYR A 499 8.87 -11.49 21.10
C TYR A 499 7.42 -11.91 20.90
N HIS A 500 7.10 -12.44 19.71
CA HIS A 500 5.72 -12.74 19.35
C HIS A 500 5.13 -13.82 20.26
N TYR A 501 5.90 -14.85 20.59
CA TYR A 501 5.47 -15.91 21.49
C TYR A 501 5.40 -15.46 22.94
N TYR A 502 6.35 -14.63 23.38
CA TYR A 502 6.34 -14.02 24.71
C TYR A 502 5.12 -13.11 24.91
N ALA A 503 4.86 -12.23 23.94
CA ALA A 503 3.72 -11.32 23.95
C ALA A 503 2.39 -12.08 23.90
N LEU A 504 2.30 -13.19 23.16
CA LEU A 504 1.12 -14.07 23.16
C LEU A 504 0.93 -14.75 24.53
N ALA A 505 1.99 -15.29 25.12
CA ALA A 505 1.94 -15.98 26.41
C ALA A 505 1.54 -15.04 27.56
N THR A 506 1.87 -13.75 27.44
CA THR A 506 1.58 -12.71 28.45
C THR A 506 0.34 -11.86 28.12
N GLY A 507 -0.46 -12.24 27.12
CA GLY A 507 -1.70 -11.54 26.78
C GLY A 507 -1.53 -10.16 26.13
N ARG A 508 -0.34 -9.86 25.60
CA ARG A 508 0.04 -8.58 24.95
C ARG A 508 0.09 -8.63 23.43
N ALA A 509 -0.22 -9.79 22.85
CA ALA A 509 -0.38 -9.97 21.42
C ALA A 509 -1.57 -10.86 21.07
N VAL A 510 -2.01 -10.78 19.80
CA VAL A 510 -3.00 -11.67 19.21
C VAL A 510 -2.46 -12.29 17.93
N LEU A 511 -3.00 -13.43 17.51
CA LEU A 511 -2.72 -14.02 16.21
C LEU A 511 -3.56 -13.36 15.13
N ASP A 512 -2.97 -13.08 13.97
CA ASP A 512 -3.70 -12.58 12.80
C ASP A 512 -3.07 -13.10 11.49
N ARG A 513 -3.65 -12.72 10.35
CA ARG A 513 -3.24 -13.13 9.02
C ARG A 513 -2.81 -11.92 8.19
N ILE A 514 -1.66 -12.08 7.57
CA ILE A 514 -1.15 -11.17 6.55
C ILE A 514 -0.99 -11.93 5.23
N ARG A 515 -1.49 -11.34 4.13
CA ARG A 515 -1.34 -11.92 2.79
C ARG A 515 0.06 -11.59 2.29
N SER A 516 0.96 -12.57 2.35
CA SER A 516 2.36 -12.41 2.02
C SER A 516 2.78 -13.37 0.91
N THR A 517 3.77 -12.98 0.11
CA THR A 517 4.46 -13.89 -0.82
C THR A 517 5.97 -13.68 -0.73
N TYR A 518 6.71 -14.76 -0.95
CA TYR A 518 8.17 -14.76 -1.06
C TYR A 518 8.53 -15.10 -2.51
N VAL A 519 9.43 -14.33 -3.11
CA VAL A 519 9.93 -14.57 -4.46
C VAL A 519 11.45 -14.79 -4.40
N SER A 520 11.90 -16.00 -4.72
CA SER A 520 13.31 -16.23 -5.04
C SER A 520 13.56 -15.81 -6.49
N LEU A 521 14.53 -14.92 -6.72
CA LEU A 521 14.90 -14.50 -8.07
C LEU A 521 15.62 -15.58 -8.87
N ALA A 522 16.14 -16.60 -8.19
CA ALA A 522 16.72 -17.78 -8.82
C ALA A 522 15.66 -18.77 -9.33
N ALA A 523 14.40 -18.64 -8.89
CA ALA A 523 13.32 -19.52 -9.30
C ALA A 523 13.04 -19.38 -10.83
N PRO A 524 12.85 -20.50 -11.56
CA PRO A 524 12.58 -20.47 -13.00
C PRO A 524 11.35 -19.63 -13.40
N ASP A 525 10.36 -19.50 -12.51
CA ASP A 525 9.12 -18.76 -12.77
C ASP A 525 9.09 -17.34 -12.16
N ALA A 526 10.20 -16.84 -11.62
CA ALA A 526 10.29 -15.55 -10.94
C ALA A 526 9.70 -14.39 -11.77
N LYS A 527 10.06 -14.30 -13.06
CA LYS A 527 9.52 -13.27 -13.98
C LYS A 527 7.99 -13.33 -14.10
N ALA A 528 7.44 -14.53 -14.19
CA ALA A 528 5.99 -14.73 -14.27
C ALA A 528 5.31 -14.36 -12.95
N ALA A 529 5.91 -14.73 -11.81
CA ALA A 529 5.44 -14.36 -10.48
C ALA A 529 5.40 -12.83 -10.30
N LEU A 530 6.49 -12.12 -10.60
CA LEU A 530 6.57 -10.66 -10.52
C LEU A 530 5.57 -9.97 -11.45
N THR A 531 5.37 -10.49 -12.67
CA THR A 531 4.36 -9.96 -13.60
C THR A 531 2.95 -10.11 -13.04
N ARG A 532 2.61 -11.28 -12.48
CA ARG A 532 1.30 -11.50 -11.83
C ARG A 532 1.10 -10.57 -10.64
N MET A 533 2.12 -10.39 -9.80
CA MET A 533 2.08 -9.47 -8.66
C MET A 533 1.83 -8.03 -9.09
N ARG A 534 2.51 -7.56 -10.14
CA ARG A 534 2.34 -6.20 -10.67
C ARG A 534 0.92 -5.97 -11.21
N THR A 535 0.32 -6.98 -11.84
CA THR A 535 -1.05 -6.88 -12.38
C THR A 535 -2.10 -6.94 -11.29
N ARG A 536 -1.94 -7.83 -10.29
CA ARG A 536 -2.97 -8.08 -9.27
C ARG A 536 -2.90 -7.15 -8.06
N ARG A 537 -1.69 -6.76 -7.62
CA ARG A 537 -1.43 -5.92 -6.43
C ARG A 537 -2.27 -6.32 -5.21
N ASP A 538 -2.44 -7.63 -5.01
CA ASP A 538 -3.38 -8.24 -4.07
C ASP A 538 -2.73 -8.79 -2.78
N HIS A 539 -1.42 -8.58 -2.64
CA HIS A 539 -0.64 -8.98 -1.47
C HIS A 539 -0.51 -7.80 -0.50
N ASP A 540 -0.65 -8.07 0.80
CA ASP A 540 -0.41 -7.08 1.87
C ASP A 540 1.07 -6.68 1.86
N VAL A 541 1.94 -7.68 1.78
CA VAL A 541 3.39 -7.54 1.78
C VAL A 541 4.03 -8.60 0.88
N PHE A 542 5.26 -8.37 0.45
CA PHE A 542 6.06 -9.39 -0.19
C PHE A 542 7.54 -9.19 0.14
N CYS A 543 8.31 -10.26 -0.01
CA CYS A 543 9.76 -10.22 0.12
C CYS A 543 10.38 -10.87 -1.11
N VAL A 544 11.54 -10.34 -1.49
CA VAL A 544 12.30 -10.82 -2.64
C VAL A 544 13.72 -11.11 -2.17
N ASN A 545 14.27 -12.24 -2.57
CA ASN A 545 15.63 -12.60 -2.23
C ASN A 545 16.38 -13.04 -3.49
N ASP A 546 17.67 -12.68 -3.56
CA ASP A 546 18.60 -13.22 -4.54
C ASP A 546 19.43 -14.37 -3.93
N GLU A 547 19.87 -15.28 -4.78
CA GLU A 547 20.71 -16.41 -4.40
C GLU A 547 22.04 -16.33 -5.15
N GLU A 548 23.02 -17.15 -4.77
CA GLU A 548 24.31 -17.22 -5.47
C GLU A 548 24.12 -17.54 -6.97
N GLY A 549 25.02 -17.00 -7.78
CA GLY A 549 24.98 -17.14 -9.24
C GLY A 549 26.16 -16.46 -9.93
N THR A 550 26.34 -16.76 -11.22
CA THR A 550 27.39 -16.12 -12.04
C THR A 550 27.15 -14.60 -12.14
N PRO A 551 28.18 -13.79 -12.44
CA PRO A 551 28.02 -12.34 -12.64
C PRO A 551 26.90 -11.98 -13.62
N GLU A 552 26.73 -12.74 -14.69
CA GLU A 552 25.69 -12.54 -15.71
C GLU A 552 24.30 -12.84 -15.15
N GLN A 553 24.16 -13.93 -14.38
CA GLN A 553 22.92 -14.29 -13.70
C GLN A 553 22.51 -13.21 -12.71
N ARG A 554 23.45 -12.74 -11.87
CA ARG A 554 23.22 -11.64 -10.92
C ARG A 554 22.80 -10.36 -11.63
N ALA A 555 23.50 -9.97 -12.70
CA ALA A 555 23.13 -8.78 -13.49
C ALA A 555 21.74 -8.89 -14.13
N ALA A 556 21.35 -10.08 -14.60
CA ALA A 556 20.02 -10.32 -15.16
C ALA A 556 18.92 -10.25 -14.08
N ARG A 557 19.16 -10.83 -12.90
CA ARG A 557 18.24 -10.77 -11.76
C ARG A 557 18.08 -9.35 -11.23
N HIS A 558 19.18 -8.60 -11.11
CA HIS A 558 19.15 -7.18 -10.77
C HIS A 558 18.26 -6.37 -11.73
N ARG A 559 18.43 -6.51 -13.05
CA ARG A 559 17.58 -5.81 -14.04
C ARG A 559 16.10 -6.20 -13.91
N LEU A 560 15.82 -7.48 -13.66
CA LEU A 560 14.46 -7.97 -13.48
C LEU A 560 13.81 -7.35 -12.23
N LEU A 561 14.52 -7.38 -11.10
CA LEU A 561 14.03 -6.82 -9.84
C LEU A 561 13.86 -5.30 -9.93
N HIS A 562 14.88 -4.58 -10.38
CA HIS A 562 14.84 -3.12 -10.53
C HIS A 562 13.69 -2.68 -11.45
N GLY A 563 13.49 -3.37 -12.58
CA GLY A 563 12.37 -3.11 -13.49
C GLY A 563 11.00 -3.38 -12.85
N PHE A 564 10.89 -4.42 -12.04
CA PHE A 564 9.67 -4.70 -11.26
C PHE A 564 9.44 -3.62 -10.20
N LEU A 565 10.41 -3.31 -9.35
CA LEU A 565 10.28 -2.34 -8.25
C LEU A 565 10.02 -0.92 -8.77
N THR A 566 10.66 -0.50 -9.86
CA THR A 566 10.39 0.77 -10.53
C THR A 566 8.93 0.87 -10.99
N ALA A 567 8.40 -0.20 -11.59
CA ALA A 567 7.01 -0.21 -12.03
C ALA A 567 6.02 -0.41 -10.86
N TYR A 568 6.43 -1.09 -9.79
CA TYR A 568 5.57 -1.36 -8.65
C TYR A 568 5.46 -0.11 -7.74
N PHE A 569 6.57 0.62 -7.57
CA PHE A 569 6.72 1.80 -6.72
C PHE A 569 7.35 2.98 -7.50
N PRO A 570 6.66 3.51 -8.53
CA PRO A 570 7.19 4.57 -9.39
C PRO A 570 7.27 5.94 -8.69
N VAL A 571 6.60 6.10 -7.56
CA VAL A 571 6.54 7.37 -6.81
C VAL A 571 7.71 7.44 -5.84
N ALA A 572 8.58 8.43 -6.03
CA ALA A 572 9.66 8.74 -5.10
C ALA A 572 9.09 9.20 -3.75
N ALA A 573 9.71 8.76 -2.67
CA ALA A 573 9.38 9.22 -1.33
C ALA A 573 9.99 10.61 -1.07
N PRO A 574 9.41 11.42 -0.17
CA PRO A 574 9.86 12.80 0.05
C PRO A 574 11.26 12.91 0.68
N TRP A 575 11.78 11.84 1.26
CA TRP A 575 13.14 11.74 1.81
C TRP A 575 14.17 11.26 0.79
N GLU A 576 13.83 11.13 -0.49
CA GLU A 576 14.81 10.85 -1.54
C GLU A 576 15.42 12.15 -2.06
N LEU A 577 16.74 12.15 -2.19
CA LEU A 577 17.46 13.21 -2.89
C LEU A 577 16.95 13.30 -4.35
N PRO A 578 16.84 14.51 -4.92
CA PRO A 578 16.54 14.67 -6.33
C PRO A 578 17.55 13.88 -7.17
N PRO A 579 17.12 13.28 -8.28
CA PRO A 579 18.07 12.64 -9.19
C PRO A 579 19.12 13.67 -9.61
N PRO A 580 20.41 13.29 -9.69
CA PRO A 580 21.46 14.21 -10.10
C PRO A 580 21.08 14.82 -11.45
N ALA A 581 21.17 16.15 -11.56
CA ALA A 581 20.92 16.84 -12.81
C ALA A 581 21.83 16.23 -13.89
N LEU A 582 21.23 15.73 -14.98
CA LEU A 582 22.01 15.30 -16.13
C LEU A 582 22.93 16.47 -16.53
N PRO A 583 24.23 16.23 -16.82
CA PRO A 583 25.09 17.28 -17.34
C PRO A 583 24.37 17.92 -18.51
N ARG A 584 24.21 19.25 -18.49
CA ARG A 584 23.74 19.98 -19.66
C ARG A 584 24.67 19.57 -20.79
N GLN A 585 24.11 18.88 -21.79
CA GLN A 585 24.79 18.77 -23.07
C GLN A 585 24.80 20.19 -23.62
N ASP A 586 25.91 20.89 -23.41
CA ASP A 586 26.20 22.13 -24.12
C ASP A 586 26.12 21.77 -25.61
N ARG A 587 25.12 22.35 -26.28
CA ARG A 587 24.90 22.22 -27.73
C ARG A 587 25.80 23.17 -28.49
#